data_AF-L1K0P0-F1
#
_entry.id   AF-L1K0P0-F1
#
_cell.length_a   1.000
_cell.length_b   1.000
_cell.length_c   1.000
_cell.angle_alpha   90.00
_cell.angle_beta   90.00
_cell.angle_gamma   90.00
#
_symmetry.space_group_name_H-M   'P 1'
#
loop_
_entity.id
_entity.type
_entity.pdbx_description
1 polymer ?
#
loop_
_entity_poly.entity_id
_entity_poly.type
_entity_poly.pdbx_seq_one_letter_code
_entity_poly.pdbx_strand_id
1 'polypeptide(L)'
;MSSELLELLNDVLKNLSSEHDVDVRNEGIENTAMRIFRTFAILKFDYQGDPQQLQNSLQSGDRELFYPLLSHILSKLPDLRKRAYLAKFLTPIDVPEEMFADPDIMEKFQQYKDLQEQFKITHKETERIRGTSLQPTELKREVSQLEEEKSQLKTKINKLEQRLKKNENFNELYE
;
A
#
# COMPACT_ATOMS: atom_id res chain seq x y z
N MET A 1 -1.73 4.83 29.23
CA MET A 1 -0.42 5.35 28.81
C MET A 1 0.44 4.29 28.13
N SER A 2 1.01 3.27 28.81
CA SER A 2 1.81 2.24 28.08
C SER A 2 0.97 1.37 27.13
N SER A 3 -0.23 0.96 27.56
CA SER A 3 -1.19 0.19 26.73
C SER A 3 -1.61 0.94 25.46
N GLU A 4 -1.94 2.24 25.57
CA GLU A 4 -2.44 3.04 24.45
C GLU A 4 -1.41 3.20 23.32
N LEU A 5 -0.13 3.34 23.68
CA LEU A 5 0.95 3.49 22.70
C LEU A 5 1.24 2.17 21.98
N LEU A 6 1.12 1.05 22.70
CA LEU A 6 1.20 -0.29 22.12
C LEU A 6 0.02 -0.58 21.18
N GLU A 7 -1.20 -0.22 21.59
CA GLU A 7 -2.41 -0.32 20.76
C GLU A 7 -2.26 0.52 19.49
N LEU A 8 -1.80 1.76 19.61
CA LEU A 8 -1.53 2.64 18.47
C LEU A 8 -0.51 2.04 17.50
N LEU A 9 0.62 1.55 18.02
CA LEU A 9 1.63 0.88 17.19
C LEU A 9 1.03 -0.33 16.48
N ASN A 10 0.27 -1.15 17.19
CA ASN A 10 -0.37 -2.33 16.61
C ASN A 10 -1.36 -1.95 15.50
N ASP A 11 -2.16 -0.89 15.67
CA ASP A 11 -3.06 -0.39 14.64
C ASP A 11 -2.33 0.14 13.40
N VAL A 12 -1.17 0.78 13.59
CA VAL A 12 -0.30 1.16 12.46
C VAL A 12 0.25 -0.09 11.77
N LEU A 13 0.67 -1.11 12.52
CA LEU A 13 1.19 -2.36 11.95
C LEU A 13 0.11 -3.19 11.24
N LYS A 14 -1.17 -3.12 11.66
CA LYS A 14 -2.32 -3.73 10.95
C LYS A 14 -2.44 -3.23 9.52
N ASN A 15 -2.07 -1.97 9.27
CA ASN A 15 -2.09 -1.38 7.93
C ASN A 15 -0.97 -1.92 7.00
N LEU A 16 -0.04 -2.70 7.55
CA LEU A 16 1.08 -3.30 6.82
C LEU A 16 0.90 -4.81 6.62
N SER A 17 0.42 -5.53 7.64
CA SER A 17 0.18 -6.97 7.57
C SER A 17 -0.99 -7.40 8.44
N SER A 18 -1.80 -8.34 7.92
CA SER A 18 -2.91 -8.96 8.65
C SER A 18 -2.47 -9.77 9.86
N GLU A 19 -1.19 -10.16 9.96
CA GLU A 19 -0.64 -10.81 11.14
C GLU A 19 -0.72 -9.92 12.39
N HIS A 20 -0.81 -8.60 12.21
CA HIS A 20 -1.00 -7.67 13.31
C HIS A 20 -2.47 -7.39 13.65
N ASP A 21 -3.42 -8.02 12.96
CA ASP A 21 -4.85 -7.91 13.25
C ASP A 21 -5.25 -8.76 14.46
N VAL A 22 -4.68 -8.39 15.60
CA VAL A 22 -4.91 -9.00 16.91
C VAL A 22 -5.19 -7.92 17.94
N ASP A 23 -5.98 -8.26 18.95
CA ASP A 23 -6.16 -7.41 20.13
C ASP A 23 -5.00 -7.65 21.11
N VAL A 24 -4.07 -6.70 21.17
CA VAL A 24 -2.87 -6.79 22.03
C VAL A 24 -3.20 -6.84 23.52
N ARG A 25 -4.43 -6.49 23.93
CA ARG A 25 -4.87 -6.62 25.33
C ARG A 25 -5.18 -8.06 25.72
N ASN A 26 -5.47 -8.90 24.72
CA ASN A 26 -5.76 -10.32 24.88
C ASN A 26 -4.55 -11.20 24.52
N GLU A 27 -3.46 -10.60 24.03
CA GLU A 27 -2.22 -11.28 23.66
C GLU A 27 -1.18 -11.12 24.78
N GLY A 28 -0.47 -12.20 25.11
CA GLY A 28 0.67 -12.10 26.03
C GLY A 28 1.76 -11.19 25.47
N ILE A 29 2.32 -10.31 26.31
CA ILE A 29 3.31 -9.30 25.87
C ILE A 29 4.55 -9.93 25.19
N GLU A 30 4.91 -11.15 25.57
CA GLU A 30 5.97 -11.93 24.93
C GLU A 30 5.65 -12.26 23.46
N ASN A 31 4.42 -12.72 23.19
CA ASN A 31 3.95 -13.01 21.83
C ASN A 31 3.87 -11.72 21.00
N THR A 32 3.36 -10.64 21.58
CA THR A 32 3.34 -9.32 20.94
C THR A 32 4.75 -8.84 20.60
N ALA A 33 5.71 -8.97 21.53
CA ALA A 33 7.10 -8.61 21.31
C ALA A 33 7.73 -9.43 20.19
N MET A 34 7.57 -10.76 20.22
CA MET A 34 8.10 -11.65 19.18
C MET A 34 7.53 -11.34 17.79
N ARG A 35 6.22 -11.06 17.71
CA ARG A 35 5.55 -10.67 16.47
C ARG A 35 6.10 -9.35 15.93
N ILE A 36 6.22 -8.32 16.78
CA ILE A 36 6.77 -7.02 16.39
C ILE A 36 8.25 -7.15 15.99
N PHE A 37 9.03 -7.94 16.73
CA PHE A 37 10.45 -8.17 16.47
C PHE A 37 10.69 -8.78 15.07
N ARG A 38 9.91 -9.79 14.69
CA ARG A 38 9.97 -10.40 13.34
C ARG A 38 9.70 -9.36 12.25
N THR A 39 8.80 -8.41 12.53
CA THR A 39 8.44 -7.34 11.60
C THR A 39 9.58 -6.33 11.41
N PHE A 40 10.50 -6.15 12.35
CA PHE A 40 11.64 -5.23 12.18
C PHE A 40 12.51 -5.58 10.98
N ALA A 41 12.80 -6.87 10.76
CA ALA A 41 13.56 -7.33 9.60
C ALA A 41 12.85 -6.98 8.28
N ILE A 42 11.53 -7.18 8.24
CA ILE A 42 10.68 -6.85 7.09
C ILE A 42 10.72 -5.35 6.83
N LEU A 43 10.56 -4.54 7.87
CA LEU A 43 10.54 -3.08 7.78
C LEU A 43 11.92 -2.44 7.63
N LYS A 44 13.00 -3.23 7.71
CA LYS A 44 14.38 -2.73 7.83
C LYS A 44 14.51 -1.68 8.93
N PHE A 45 13.86 -1.93 10.06
CA PHE A 45 14.03 -1.12 11.26
C PHE A 45 15.27 -1.61 12.00
N ASP A 46 16.22 -0.71 12.21
CA ASP A 46 17.48 -1.04 12.87
C ASP A 46 17.29 -1.05 14.39
N TYR A 47 16.97 -2.23 14.92
CA TYR A 47 16.81 -2.46 16.34
C TYR A 47 17.98 -3.27 16.86
N GLN A 48 18.75 -2.67 17.77
CA GLN A 48 19.97 -3.25 18.33
C GLN A 48 19.72 -4.12 19.58
N GLY A 49 18.49 -4.17 20.06
CA GLY A 49 18.12 -4.97 21.22
C GLY A 49 17.68 -6.39 20.86
N ASP A 50 17.50 -7.20 21.90
CA ASP A 50 16.94 -8.54 21.78
C ASP A 50 15.40 -8.56 22.04
N PRO A 51 14.71 -9.69 21.82
CA PRO A 51 13.27 -9.80 22.09
C PRO A 51 12.88 -9.55 23.55
N GLN A 52 13.75 -9.87 24.51
CA GLN A 52 13.47 -9.68 25.93
C GLN A 52 13.51 -8.19 26.32
N GLN A 53 14.47 -7.46 25.78
CA GLN A 53 14.56 -6.01 25.90
C GLN A 53 13.37 -5.34 25.22
N LEU A 54 12.97 -5.83 24.04
CA LEU A 54 11.78 -5.33 23.36
C LEU A 54 10.53 -5.51 24.23
N GLN A 55 10.34 -6.69 24.80
CA GLN A 55 9.22 -6.96 25.71
C GLN A 55 9.17 -5.94 26.86
N ASN A 56 10.32 -5.66 27.49
CA ASN A 56 10.41 -4.69 28.58
C ASN A 56 10.05 -3.27 28.11
N SER A 57 10.55 -2.83 26.96
CA SER A 57 10.24 -1.53 26.37
C SER A 57 8.77 -1.40 25.96
N LEU A 58 8.16 -2.47 25.42
CA LEU A 58 6.73 -2.48 25.12
C LEU A 58 5.87 -2.43 26.39
N GLN A 59 6.26 -3.16 27.43
CA GLN A 59 5.55 -3.19 28.71
C GLN A 59 5.62 -1.84 29.45
N SER A 60 6.79 -1.19 29.43
CA SER A 60 6.99 0.11 30.07
C SER A 60 6.41 1.27 29.25
N GLY A 61 6.10 1.07 27.97
CA GLY A 61 5.65 2.14 27.08
C GLY A 61 6.78 3.09 26.68
N ASP A 62 7.97 2.54 26.45
CA ASP A 62 9.21 3.28 26.22
C ASP A 62 9.16 4.15 24.94
N ARG A 63 9.03 5.46 25.14
CA ARG A 63 8.90 6.43 24.05
C ARG A 63 10.14 6.49 23.16
N GLU A 64 11.31 6.12 23.68
CA GLU A 64 12.56 6.09 22.91
C GLU A 64 12.57 4.95 21.87
N LEU A 65 11.75 3.91 22.08
CA LEU A 65 11.48 2.88 21.08
C LEU A 65 10.30 3.26 20.17
N PHE A 66 9.16 3.61 20.76
CA PHE A 66 7.91 3.78 20.02
C PHE A 66 7.97 4.93 19.01
N TYR A 67 8.53 6.09 19.38
CA TYR A 67 8.53 7.26 18.50
C TYR A 67 9.42 7.08 17.27
N PRO A 68 10.68 6.60 17.38
CA PRO A 68 11.48 6.28 16.20
C PRO A 68 10.86 5.21 15.31
N LEU A 69 10.25 4.16 15.91
CA LEU A 69 9.59 3.11 15.15
C LEU A 69 8.38 3.64 14.36
N LEU A 70 7.49 4.39 15.03
CA LEU A 70 6.34 5.02 14.37
C LEU A 70 6.80 6.01 13.29
N SER A 71 7.81 6.83 13.58
CA SER A 71 8.38 7.77 12.60
C SER A 71 8.95 7.05 11.37
N HIS A 72 9.68 5.94 11.57
CA HIS A 72 10.22 5.11 10.49
C HIS A 72 9.10 4.52 9.62
N ILE A 73 8.04 4.02 10.26
CA ILE A 73 6.90 3.43 9.54
C ILE A 73 6.14 4.49 8.76
N LEU A 74 5.74 5.58 9.42
CA LEU A 74 4.85 6.58 8.84
C LEU A 74 5.53 7.42 7.75
N SER A 75 6.84 7.67 7.87
CA SER A 75 7.59 8.41 6.84
C SER A 75 7.71 7.66 5.51
N LYS A 76 7.55 6.33 5.50
CA LYS A 76 7.72 5.47 4.31
C LYS A 76 6.58 4.47 4.16
N LEU A 77 5.38 4.83 4.62
CA LEU A 77 4.25 3.91 4.74
C LEU A 77 3.89 3.19 3.43
N PRO A 78 3.82 3.86 2.25
CA PRO A 78 3.52 3.17 1.00
C PRO A 78 4.57 2.11 0.62
N ASP A 79 5.85 2.45 0.77
CA ASP A 79 6.97 1.57 0.46
C ASP A 79 7.02 0.37 1.41
N LEU A 80 6.81 0.63 2.71
CA LEU A 80 6.79 -0.40 3.74
C LEU A 80 5.56 -1.32 3.61
N ARG A 81 4.41 -0.80 3.16
CA ARG A 81 3.24 -1.63 2.83
C ARG A 81 3.54 -2.58 1.68
N LYS A 82 4.15 -2.07 0.60
CA LYS A 82 4.59 -2.90 -0.53
C LYS A 82 5.62 -3.94 -0.08
N ARG A 83 6.55 -3.56 0.81
CA ARG A 83 7.56 -4.45 1.36
C ARG A 83 6.96 -5.57 2.22
N ALA A 84 6.04 -5.24 3.12
CA ALA A 84 5.33 -6.22 3.93
C ALA A 84 4.52 -7.19 3.07
N TYR A 85 3.83 -6.68 2.05
CA TYR A 85 3.13 -7.51 1.06
C TYR A 85 4.09 -8.49 0.36
N LEU A 86 5.23 -8.01 -0.14
CA LEU A 86 6.21 -8.86 -0.82
C LEU A 86 6.85 -9.89 0.13
N ALA A 87 7.11 -9.52 1.39
CA ALA A 87 7.70 -10.41 2.38
C ALA A 87 6.83 -11.67 2.60
N LYS A 88 5.49 -11.54 2.55
CA LYS A 88 4.58 -12.70 2.65
C LYS A 88 4.84 -13.79 1.61
N PHE A 89 5.27 -13.41 0.41
CA PHE A 89 5.46 -14.33 -0.71
C PHE A 89 6.93 -14.66 -0.99
N LEU A 90 7.86 -13.79 -0.59
CA LEU A 90 9.27 -13.87 -0.96
C LEU A 90 10.20 -14.20 0.21
N THR A 91 9.71 -14.21 1.45
CA THR A 91 10.51 -14.70 2.58
C THR A 91 10.79 -16.19 2.39
N PRO A 92 12.06 -16.62 2.36
CA PRO A 92 12.39 -18.03 2.19
C PRO A 92 11.89 -18.83 3.39
N ILE A 93 11.35 -20.01 3.09
CA ILE A 93 11.08 -21.01 4.12
C ILE A 93 12.41 -21.68 4.43
N ASP A 94 12.75 -21.77 5.71
CA ASP A 94 13.93 -22.47 6.17
C ASP A 94 13.61 -23.97 6.22
N VAL A 95 14.18 -24.73 5.28
CA VAL A 95 13.97 -26.18 5.15
C VAL A 95 15.27 -26.86 5.54
N PRO A 96 15.27 -27.74 6.57
CA PRO A 96 16.47 -28.45 7.00
C PRO A 96 17.09 -29.26 5.85
N GLU A 97 18.42 -29.28 5.77
CA GLU A 97 19.14 -29.91 4.66
C GLU A 97 18.83 -31.41 4.52
N GLU A 98 18.61 -32.09 5.65
CA GLU A 98 18.27 -33.52 5.72
C GLU A 98 16.98 -33.85 4.95
N MET A 99 16.03 -32.91 4.87
CA MET A 99 14.76 -33.11 4.17
C MET A 99 14.95 -33.18 2.64
N PHE A 100 16.04 -32.64 2.10
CA PHE A 100 16.33 -32.71 0.67
C PHE A 100 16.86 -34.07 0.21
N ALA A 101 17.10 -35.02 1.13
CA ALA A 101 17.39 -36.40 0.78
C ALA A 101 16.18 -37.09 0.10
N ASP A 102 14.96 -36.60 0.36
CA ASP A 102 13.74 -37.04 -0.30
C ASP A 102 13.60 -36.34 -1.67
N PRO A 103 13.61 -37.09 -2.80
CA PRO A 103 13.46 -36.52 -4.13
C PRO A 103 12.16 -35.73 -4.32
N ASP A 104 11.07 -36.13 -3.67
CA ASP A 104 9.76 -35.45 -3.80
C ASP A 104 9.81 -34.07 -3.14
N ILE A 105 10.49 -33.95 -1.99
CA ILE A 105 10.68 -32.67 -1.29
C ILE A 105 11.56 -31.74 -2.12
N MET A 106 12.64 -32.25 -2.71
CA MET A 106 13.51 -31.48 -3.59
C MET A 106 12.74 -30.95 -4.81
N GLU A 107 11.93 -31.79 -5.46
CA GLU A 107 11.10 -31.37 -6.59
C GLU A 107 10.10 -30.27 -6.19
N LYS A 108 9.40 -30.44 -5.06
CA LYS A 108 8.44 -29.45 -4.56
C LYS A 108 9.10 -28.13 -4.18
N PHE A 109 10.29 -28.19 -3.58
CA PHE A 109 11.04 -26.99 -3.25
C PHE A 109 11.49 -26.24 -4.50
N GLN A 110 11.89 -26.96 -5.56
CA GLN A 110 12.20 -26.34 -6.84
C GLN A 110 10.96 -25.68 -7.46
N GLN A 111 9.81 -26.37 -7.49
CA GLN A 111 8.53 -25.80 -7.95
C GLN A 111 8.16 -24.52 -7.18
N TYR A 112 8.36 -24.52 -5.86
CA TYR A 112 8.17 -23.35 -5.01
C TYR A 112 9.08 -22.18 -5.43
N LYS A 113 10.38 -22.43 -5.66
CA LYS A 113 11.33 -21.39 -6.11
C LYS A 113 10.97 -20.84 -7.48
N ASP A 114 10.55 -21.68 -8.40
CA ASP A 114 10.12 -21.27 -9.74
C ASP A 114 8.87 -20.38 -9.67
N LEU A 115 7.89 -20.75 -8.84
CA LEU A 115 6.69 -19.93 -8.59
C LEU A 115 7.04 -18.58 -7.95
N GLN A 116 8.00 -18.54 -7.00
CA GLN A 116 8.47 -17.28 -6.44
C GLN A 116 9.08 -16.37 -7.52
N GLU A 117 9.84 -16.92 -8.47
CA GLU A 117 10.44 -16.14 -9.55
C GLU A 117 9.38 -15.63 -10.54
N GLN A 118 8.43 -16.49 -10.93
CA GLN A 118 7.28 -16.08 -11.74
C GLN A 118 6.50 -14.95 -11.07
N PHE A 119 6.25 -15.05 -9.75
CA PHE A 119 5.60 -14.00 -8.99
C PHE A 119 6.38 -12.68 -9.07
N LYS A 120 7.72 -12.69 -8.92
CA LYS A 120 8.53 -11.46 -9.04
C LYS A 120 8.38 -10.82 -10.42
N ILE A 121 8.40 -11.61 -11.49
CA ILE A 121 8.28 -11.12 -12.87
C ILE A 121 6.89 -10.50 -13.08
N THR A 122 5.82 -11.24 -12.80
CA THR A 122 4.44 -10.77 -12.96
C THR A 122 4.15 -9.55 -12.10
N HIS A 123 4.62 -9.52 -10.86
CA HIS A 123 4.45 -8.39 -9.96
C HIS A 123 5.19 -7.14 -10.47
N LYS A 124 6.44 -7.27 -10.91
CA LYS A 124 7.19 -6.15 -11.51
C LYS A 124 6.47 -5.58 -12.73
N GLU A 125 5.96 -6.45 -13.62
CA GLU A 125 5.24 -6.03 -14.81
C GLU A 125 3.90 -5.34 -14.45
N THR A 126 3.17 -5.89 -13.49
CA THR A 126 1.92 -5.28 -12.99
C THR A 126 2.17 -3.89 -12.42
N GLU A 127 3.23 -3.73 -11.62
CA GLU A 127 3.61 -2.43 -11.05
C GLU A 127 4.04 -1.43 -12.14
N ARG A 128 4.76 -1.90 -13.17
CA ARG A 128 5.13 -1.08 -14.32
C ARG A 128 3.87 -0.57 -15.04
N ILE A 129 2.93 -1.45 -15.34
CA ILE A 129 1.67 -1.10 -15.99
C ILE A 129 0.87 -0.12 -15.14
N ARG A 130 0.72 -0.37 -13.83
CA ARG A 130 0.03 0.53 -12.89
C ARG A 130 0.68 1.91 -12.82
N GLY A 131 2.00 1.99 -12.84
CA GLY A 131 2.74 3.25 -12.86
C GLY A 131 2.58 4.02 -14.18
N THR A 132 2.38 3.33 -15.30
CA THR A 132 2.18 3.96 -16.62
C THR A 132 0.73 4.28 -16.97
N SER A 133 -0.23 3.64 -16.30
CA SER A 133 -1.65 3.88 -16.53
C SER A 133 -2.00 5.28 -16.02
N LEU A 134 -2.12 6.25 -16.93
CA LEU A 134 -2.85 7.50 -16.69
C LEU A 134 -4.12 7.18 -15.90
N GLN A 135 -4.36 7.91 -14.81
CA GLN A 135 -5.50 7.63 -13.93
C GLN A 135 -6.78 7.71 -14.76
N PRO A 136 -7.47 6.57 -15.02
CA PRO A 136 -8.67 6.58 -15.85
C PRO A 136 -9.77 7.46 -15.25
N THR A 137 -9.70 7.70 -13.95
CA THR A 137 -10.55 8.60 -13.18
C THR A 137 -10.31 10.08 -13.50
N GLU A 138 -9.07 10.51 -13.70
CA GLU A 138 -8.75 11.90 -14.06
C GLU A 138 -9.19 12.19 -15.50
N LEU A 139 -8.90 11.27 -16.43
CA LEU A 139 -9.37 11.35 -17.81
C LEU A 139 -10.91 11.36 -17.90
N LYS A 140 -11.59 10.51 -17.11
CA LYS A 140 -13.06 10.52 -17.05
C LYS A 140 -13.62 11.85 -16.54
N ARG A 141 -13.00 12.44 -15.52
CA ARG A 141 -13.40 13.77 -15.01
C ARG A 141 -13.21 14.85 -16.06
N GLU A 142 -12.06 14.85 -16.74
CA GLU A 142 -11.76 15.81 -17.80
C GLU A 142 -12.74 15.68 -18.98
N VAL A 143 -13.06 14.46 -19.40
CA VAL A 143 -14.08 14.21 -20.43
C VAL A 143 -15.44 14.77 -20.01
N SER A 144 -15.90 14.48 -18.78
CA SER A 144 -17.18 15.00 -18.29
C SER A 144 -17.19 16.53 -18.22
N GLN A 145 -16.07 17.16 -17.83
CA GLN A 145 -15.95 18.61 -17.81
C GLN A 145 -16.02 19.21 -19.22
N LEU A 146 -15.28 18.64 -20.17
CA LEU A 146 -15.29 19.09 -21.57
C LEU A 146 -16.66 18.91 -22.23
N GLU A 147 -17.39 17.85 -21.89
CA GLU A 147 -18.77 17.64 -22.35
C GLU A 147 -19.72 18.71 -21.82
N GLU A 148 -19.58 19.10 -20.55
CA GLU A 148 -20.37 20.15 -19.95
C GLU A 148 -20.08 21.52 -20.59
N GLU A 149 -18.80 21.87 -20.75
CA GLU A 149 -18.37 23.10 -21.42
C GLU A 149 -18.90 23.19 -22.86
N LYS A 150 -18.84 22.09 -23.61
CA LYS A 150 -19.40 21.99 -24.96
C LYS A 150 -20.91 22.24 -24.97
N SER A 151 -21.65 21.69 -24.00
CA SER A 151 -23.09 21.91 -23.85
C SER A 151 -23.43 23.37 -23.55
N GLN A 152 -22.66 24.00 -22.65
CA GLN A 152 -22.81 25.42 -22.32
C GLN A 152 -22.52 26.33 -23.53
N LEU A 153 -21.46 26.04 -24.28
CA LEU A 153 -21.10 26.75 -25.52
C LEU A 153 -22.21 26.67 -26.57
N LYS A 154 -22.72 25.46 -26.84
CA LYS A 154 -23.86 25.27 -27.76
C LYS A 154 -25.09 26.08 -27.33
N THR A 155 -25.38 26.10 -26.04
CA THR A 155 -26.51 26.87 -25.48
C THR A 155 -26.31 28.37 -25.68
N LYS A 156 -25.08 28.88 -25.49
CA LYS A 156 -24.74 30.29 -25.74
C LYS A 156 -24.85 30.65 -27.22
N ILE A 157 -24.33 29.80 -28.11
CA ILE A 157 -24.44 29.97 -29.57
C ILE A 157 -25.90 30.05 -29.99
N ASN A 158 -26.74 29.10 -29.57
CA ASN A 158 -28.18 29.11 -29.89
C ASN A 158 -28.88 30.39 -29.40
N LYS A 159 -28.54 30.88 -28.20
CA LYS A 159 -29.09 32.14 -27.67
C LYS A 159 -28.63 33.35 -28.48
N LEU A 160 -27.37 33.38 -28.92
CA LEU A 160 -26.84 34.43 -29.78
C LEU A 160 -27.52 34.41 -31.15
N GLU A 161 -27.62 33.25 -31.80
CA GLU A 161 -28.34 33.09 -33.07
C GLU A 161 -29.79 33.55 -32.97
N GLN A 162 -30.51 33.19 -31.89
CA GLN A 162 -31.89 33.62 -31.67
C GLN A 162 -32.02 35.15 -31.48
N ARG A 163 -31.04 35.78 -30.82
CA ARG A 163 -31.02 37.25 -30.66
C ARG A 163 -30.69 37.95 -31.98
N LEU A 164 -29.73 37.42 -32.72
CA LEU A 164 -29.29 37.96 -34.00
C LEU A 164 -30.38 37.85 -35.08
N LYS A 165 -31.15 36.74 -35.13
CA LYS A 165 -32.32 36.59 -36.01
C LYS A 165 -33.45 37.59 -35.75
N LYS A 166 -33.44 38.31 -34.62
CA LYS A 166 -34.41 39.37 -34.31
C LYS A 166 -33.99 40.75 -34.81
N ASN A 167 -32.76 40.91 -35.30
CA ASN A 167 -32.32 42.14 -35.95
C ASN A 167 -32.60 42.08 -37.45
N GLU A 168 -33.22 43.13 -37.99
CA GLU A 168 -33.69 43.18 -39.39
C GLU A 168 -32.53 43.13 -40.42
N ASN A 169 -31.30 43.51 -40.06
CA ASN A 169 -30.11 43.49 -40.93
C ASN A 169 -29.30 42.16 -40.88
N PHE A 170 -29.88 41.07 -40.36
CA PHE A 170 -29.13 39.84 -40.08
C PHE A 170 -28.51 39.17 -41.33
N ASN A 171 -29.18 39.22 -42.48
CA ASN A 171 -28.69 38.58 -43.71
C ASN A 171 -27.55 39.36 -44.40
N GLU A 172 -27.38 40.67 -44.13
CA GLU A 172 -26.30 41.48 -44.70
C GLU A 172 -24.99 41.41 -43.90
N LEU A 173 -25.04 40.92 -42.65
CA LEU A 173 -23.89 40.87 -41.73
C LEU A 173 -23.24 39.48 -41.64
N TYR A 174 -23.79 38.48 -42.32
CA TYR A 174 -23.38 37.06 -42.21
C TYR A 174 -22.67 36.53 -43.48
N GLU A 175 -22.46 37.38 -44.49
CA GLU A 175 -21.42 37.17 -45.52
C GLU A 175 -20.06 37.70 -45.03
#